data_AF-A0A4Z0H4D2-F1
#
_entry.id   AF-A0A4Z0H4D2-F1
#
_cell.length_a   1.000
_cell.length_b   1.000
_cell.length_c   1.000
_cell.angle_alpha   90.00
_cell.angle_beta   90.00
_cell.angle_gamma   90.00
#
_symmetry.space_group_name_H-M   'P 1'
#
loop_
_entity.id
_entity.type
_entity.pdbx_description
1 polymer ?
#
loop_
_entity_poly.entity_id
_entity_poly.type
_entity_poly.pdbx_seq_one_letter_code
_entity_poly.pdbx_strand_id
1 'polypeptide(L)' 'MISIVEFFRNLPKKHCSNCGNVIQEQADCYGNLCDDCDHPAR' A
#
# COMPACT_ATOMS: atom_id res chain seq x y z
N MET A 1 16.10 18.99 9.40
CA MET A 1 15.57 18.85 8.02
C MET A 1 15.85 17.42 7.61
N ILE A 2 14.82 16.59 7.41
CA ILE A 2 15.00 15.18 7.02
C ILE A 2 15.53 15.12 5.59
N SER A 3 16.51 14.25 5.35
CA SER A 3 17.01 14.04 3.99
C SER A 3 15.94 13.37 3.13
N ILE A 4 15.95 13.61 1.83
CA ILE A 4 15.01 12.98 0.91
C ILE A 4 15.13 11.44 0.92
N VAL A 5 16.33 10.93 1.17
CA VAL A 5 16.59 9.49 1.32
C VAL A 5 15.95 8.94 2.59
N GLU A 6 16.02 9.66 3.70
CA GLU A 6 15.33 9.28 4.93
C GLU A 6 13.81 9.34 4.79
N PHE A 7 13.26 10.29 4.04
CA PHE A 7 11.83 10.34 3.75
C PHE A 7 11.35 9.04 3.08
N PHE A 8 12.03 8.61 2.01
CA PHE A 8 11.66 7.39 1.30
C PHE A 8 11.83 6.12 2.14
N ARG A 9 12.84 6.07 3.03
CA ARG A 9 13.03 4.95 3.97
C ARG A 9 11.94 4.85 5.03
N ASN A 10 11.31 5.98 5.36
CA ASN A 10 10.26 6.09 6.38
C ASN A 10 8.86 6.26 5.77
N LEU A 11 8.68 5.93 4.49
CA LEU A 11 7.36 5.92 3.86
C LEU A 11 6.44 4.98 4.64
N PRO A 12 5.25 5.44 5.06
CA PRO A 12 4.30 4.58 5.72
C PRO A 12 3.85 3.48 4.76
N LYS A 13 3.55 2.31 5.32
CA LYS A 13 2.99 1.21 4.53
C LYS A 13 1.62 1.61 3.97
N LYS A 14 1.30 1.10 2.78
CA LYS A 14 0.00 1.33 2.17
C LYS A 14 -1.06 0.48 2.87
N HIS A 15 -2.23 1.05 3.14
CA HIS A 15 -3.36 0.36 3.74
C HIS A 15 -4.52 0.23 2.74
N CYS A 16 -5.20 -0.90 2.75
CA CYS A 16 -6.39 -1.15 1.94
C CYS A 16 -7.53 -0.23 2.37
N SER A 17 -8.17 0.43 1.41
CA SER A 17 -9.30 1.34 1.67
C SER A 17 -10.56 0.60 2.14
N ASN A 18 -10.68 -0.70 1.89
CA ASN A 18 -11.85 -1.50 2.27
C ASN A 18 -11.68 -2.16 3.66
N CYS A 19 -10.59 -2.88 3.87
CA CYS A 19 -10.37 -3.66 5.10
C CYS A 19 -9.37 -3.04 6.09
N GLY A 20 -8.63 -2.00 5.69
CA GLY A 20 -7.62 -1.36 6.54
C GLY A 20 -6.32 -2.15 6.71
N ASN A 21 -6.23 -3.37 6.19
CA ASN A 21 -5.03 -4.19 6.26
C ASN A 21 -3.87 -3.57 5.46
N VAL A 22 -2.65 -3.85 5.90
CA VAL A 22 -1.43 -3.46 5.19
C VAL A 22 -1.38 -4.22 3.86
N ILE A 23 -1.25 -3.49 2.76
CA ILE A 23 -1.05 -4.07 1.43
C ILE A 23 0.40 -4.55 1.38
N GLN A 24 0.60 -5.87 1.27
CA GLN A 24 1.93 -6.48 1.42
C GLN A 24 2.88 -6.13 0.27
N GLU A 25 2.39 -6.05 -0.97
CA GLU A 25 3.13 -5.63 -2.14
C GLU A 25 2.17 -5.57 -3.33
N GLN A 26 2.15 -4.46 -4.07
CA GLN A 26 1.57 -4.43 -5.42
C GLN A 26 2.64 -3.87 -6.35
N ALA A 27 2.95 -4.60 -7.42
CA ALA A 27 3.78 -4.08 -8.51
C ALA A 27 3.15 -2.81 -9.11
N ASP A 28 1.82 -2.70 -9.02
CA ASP A 28 1.03 -1.56 -9.42
C ASP A 28 0.79 -0.60 -8.25
N CYS A 29 1.54 0.50 -8.20
CA CYS A 29 1.41 1.53 -7.17
C CYS A 29 0.03 2.23 -7.14
N TYR A 30 -0.83 2.00 -8.13
CA TYR A 30 -2.11 2.68 -8.31
C TYR A 30 -3.29 2.02 -7.56
N GLY A 31 -3.20 0.74 -7.18
CA GLY A 31 -4.31 0.02 -6.54
C GLY A 31 -4.48 0.35 -5.05
N ASN A 32 -5.67 0.76 -4.61
CA ASN A 32 -5.95 1.09 -3.19
C ASN A 32 -6.63 -0.04 -2.40
N LEU A 33 -6.81 -1.21 -3.04
CA LEU A 33 -7.35 -2.42 -2.45
C LEU A 33 -6.25 -3.46 -2.34
N CYS A 34 -6.26 -4.27 -1.27
CA CYS A 34 -5.39 -5.46 -1.18
C CYS A 34 -5.93 -6.57 -2.10
N ASP A 35 -5.09 -7.55 -2.43
CA ASP A 35 -5.45 -8.67 -3.32
C ASP A 35 -6.73 -9.40 -2.86
N ASP A 36 -6.91 -9.58 -1.54
CA ASP A 36 -8.13 -10.16 -0.98
C ASP A 36 -9.41 -9.36 -1.31
N CYS A 37 -9.30 -8.03 -1.42
CA CYS A 37 -10.44 -7.14 -1.68
C CYS A 37 -10.63 -6.85 -3.17
N ASP A 38 -9.57 -6.93 -3.96
CA ASP A 38 -9.57 -6.68 -5.41
C ASP A 38 -9.92 -7.95 -6.22
N HIS A 39 -9.97 -9.12 -5.56
CA HIS A 39 -10.23 -10.39 -6.22
C HIS A 39 -11.60 -10.40 -6.94
N PRO A 40 -11.65 -10.55 -8.28
CA PRO A 40 -12.88 -10.43 -9.09
C PRO A 40 -13.86 -11.59 -8.93
N ALA A 41 -13.61 -12.51 -8.01
CA ALA A 41 -14.44 -13.69 -7.72
C ALA A 41 -15.21 -13.57 -6.40
N ARG A 42 -15.28 -12.37 -5.80
CA ARG A 42 -16.12 -12.04 -4.64
C ARG A 42 -17.31 -11.17 -5.04
#